data_AF-A0A9P7BKA9-F1
#
_entry.id   AF-A0A9P7BKA9-F1
#
_cell.length_a   1.000
_cell.length_b   1.000
_cell.length_c   1.000
_cell.angle_alpha   90.00
_cell.angle_beta   90.00
_cell.angle_gamma   90.00
#
_symmetry.space_group_name_H-M   'P 1'
#
loop_
_entity.id
_entity.type
_entity.pdbx_description
1 polymer ?
#
loop_
_entity_poly.entity_id
_entity_poly.type
_entity_poly.pdbx_seq_one_letter_code
_entity_poly.pdbx_strand_id
1 'polypeptide(L)'
;MDRELSRIAAQSINADTQLRAALADVAVPGDFNSPLAQQLKIVARIIGARQALGARRQVFFVSQHGYDTHTGLNDTHLALLRELGQALAGFQAALSSLGVADQVTTFTASEFGRTLGSNGNGSDHGWGSHHLVLGGAVNGGRYYGTHPEIALDGPG
;
A
#
# COMPACT_ATOMS: atom_id res chain seq x y z
N MET A 1 33.46 -18.29 1.17
CA MET A 1 32.48 -17.51 1.94
C MET A 1 32.85 -16.02 1.92
N ASP A 2 34.04 -15.62 2.37
CA ASP A 2 34.44 -14.20 2.46
C ASP A 2 34.42 -13.42 1.14
N ARG A 3 34.89 -14.00 0.02
CA ARG A 3 34.83 -13.34 -1.30
C ARG A 3 33.40 -13.07 -1.76
N GLU A 4 32.47 -13.95 -1.39
CA GLU A 4 31.06 -13.80 -1.76
C GLU A 4 30.36 -12.75 -0.89
N LEU A 5 30.65 -12.74 0.41
CA LEU A 5 30.17 -11.69 1.32
C LEU A 5 30.67 -10.31 0.90
N SER A 6 31.95 -10.17 0.56
CA SER A 6 32.52 -8.91 0.08
C SER A 6 31.92 -8.46 -1.24
N ARG A 7 31.62 -9.39 -2.16
CA ARG A 7 30.97 -9.10 -3.43
C ARG A 7 29.54 -8.58 -3.23
N ILE A 8 28.75 -9.25 -2.39
CA ILE A 8 27.38 -8.85 -2.05
C ILE A 8 27.38 -7.48 -1.37
N ALA A 9 28.28 -7.26 -0.40
CA ALA A 9 28.39 -5.97 0.29
C ALA A 9 28.71 -4.82 -0.68
N ALA A 10 29.69 -5.01 -1.57
CA ALA A 10 30.04 -4.02 -2.60
C ALA A 10 28.87 -3.74 -3.56
N GLN A 11 28.13 -4.79 -3.97
CA GLN A 11 26.94 -4.63 -4.81
C GLN A 11 25.85 -3.82 -4.11
N SER A 12 25.57 -4.11 -2.84
CA SER A 12 24.58 -3.35 -2.05
C SER A 12 24.95 -1.87 -1.90
N ILE A 13 26.23 -1.56 -1.65
CA ILE A 13 26.71 -0.18 -1.53
C ILE A 13 26.56 0.57 -2.87
N ASN A 14 26.93 -0.08 -3.98
CA ASN A 14 26.80 0.52 -5.31
C ASN A 14 25.33 0.75 -5.67
N ALA A 15 24.45 -0.20 -5.35
CA ALA A 15 23.01 -0.07 -5.56
C ALA A 15 22.39 1.07 -4.72
N ASP A 16 22.77 1.19 -3.44
CA ASP A 16 22.32 2.31 -2.59
C ASP A 16 22.80 3.65 -3.14
N THR A 17 24.06 3.75 -3.58
CA THR A 17 24.62 4.98 -4.16
C THR A 17 23.86 5.38 -5.43
N GLN A 18 23.60 4.43 -6.34
CA GLN A 18 22.82 4.67 -7.55
C GLN A 18 21.38 5.08 -7.22
N LEU A 19 20.74 4.41 -6.25
CA LEU A 19 19.39 4.73 -5.83
C LEU A 19 19.31 6.15 -5.25
N ARG A 20 20.19 6.50 -4.32
CA ARG A 20 20.24 7.85 -3.71
C ARG A 20 20.44 8.94 -4.77
N ALA A 21 21.35 8.72 -5.71
CA ALA A 21 21.60 9.66 -6.80
C ALA A 21 20.35 9.82 -7.68
N ALA A 22 19.69 8.72 -8.06
CA ALA A 22 18.50 8.76 -8.89
C ALA A 22 17.30 9.42 -8.21
N LEU A 23 17.22 9.36 -6.88
CA LEU A 23 16.12 9.96 -6.11
C LEU A 23 16.36 11.43 -5.75
N ALA A 24 17.58 11.96 -5.90
CA ALA A 24 17.98 13.28 -5.40
C ALA A 24 17.03 14.40 -5.85
N ASP A 25 16.67 14.39 -7.14
CA ASP A 25 15.83 15.44 -7.75
C ASP A 25 14.35 15.03 -7.91
N VAL A 26 13.96 13.86 -7.39
CA VAL A 26 12.56 13.43 -7.45
C VAL A 26 11.77 14.04 -6.32
N ALA A 27 11.15 15.18 -6.61
CA ALA A 27 10.21 15.85 -5.74
C ALA A 27 8.86 15.13 -5.76
N VAL A 28 8.34 14.82 -4.57
CA VAL A 28 7.01 14.25 -4.38
C VAL A 28 6.27 15.15 -3.39
N PRO A 29 5.56 16.19 -3.88
CA PRO A 29 4.79 17.09 -3.04
C PRO A 29 3.55 16.37 -2.50
N GLY A 30 3.15 16.70 -1.28
CA GLY A 30 1.98 16.11 -0.62
C GLY A 30 2.20 15.93 0.87
N ASP A 31 1.10 15.64 1.57
CA ASP A 31 1.12 15.25 2.97
C ASP A 31 1.47 13.75 3.08
N PHE A 32 2.56 13.46 3.80
CA PHE A 32 2.99 12.10 4.10
C PHE A 32 3.26 11.92 5.60
N ASN A 33 2.32 12.40 6.43
CA ASN A 33 2.44 12.45 7.89
C ASN A 33 2.07 11.15 8.63
N SER A 34 1.99 10.01 7.94
CA SER A 34 1.74 8.70 8.57
C SER A 34 2.78 7.64 8.16
N PRO A 35 2.96 6.56 8.94
CA PRO A 35 3.88 5.48 8.59
C PRO A 35 3.59 4.87 7.21
N LEU A 36 2.32 4.63 6.86
CA LEU A 36 1.98 4.12 5.53
C LEU A 36 2.29 5.15 4.44
N ALA A 37 1.95 6.43 4.67
CA ALA A 37 2.19 7.49 3.71
C ALA A 37 3.70 7.67 3.44
N GLN A 38 4.55 7.57 4.46
CA GLN A 38 6.02 7.64 4.29
C GLN A 38 6.56 6.50 3.41
N GLN A 39 6.05 5.27 3.57
CA GLN A 39 6.40 4.15 2.69
C GLN A 39 5.99 4.44 1.24
N LEU A 40 4.75 4.90 1.03
CA LEU A 40 4.23 5.28 -0.29
C LEU A 40 4.99 6.44 -0.92
N LYS A 41 5.49 7.41 -0.12
CA LYS A 41 6.36 8.49 -0.59
C LYS A 41 7.64 7.94 -1.21
N ILE A 42 8.27 6.96 -0.55
CA ILE A 42 9.48 6.32 -1.07
C ILE A 42 9.16 5.61 -2.40
N VAL A 43 8.07 4.86 -2.46
CA VAL A 43 7.61 4.21 -3.70
C VAL A 43 7.39 5.23 -4.82
N ALA A 44 6.71 6.35 -4.54
CA ALA A 44 6.49 7.41 -5.52
C ALA A 44 7.80 7.99 -6.04
N ARG A 45 8.80 8.21 -5.16
CA ARG A 45 10.13 8.68 -5.57
C ARG A 45 10.83 7.67 -6.48
N ILE A 46 10.78 6.38 -6.17
CA ILE A 46 11.37 5.32 -7.00
C ILE A 46 10.70 5.26 -8.37
N ILE A 47 9.37 5.38 -8.42
CA ILE A 47 8.61 5.45 -9.69
C ILE A 47 9.00 6.71 -10.48
N GLY A 48 9.14 7.86 -9.83
CA GLY A 48 9.63 9.08 -10.47
C GLY A 48 11.02 8.92 -11.06
N ALA A 49 11.92 8.22 -10.35
CA ALA A 49 13.29 7.93 -10.77
C ALA A 49 13.42 6.80 -11.82
N ARG A 50 12.33 6.16 -12.24
CA ARG A 50 12.34 4.92 -13.07
C ARG A 50 13.23 5.00 -14.32
N GLN A 51 13.30 6.17 -14.97
CA GLN A 51 14.13 6.34 -16.17
C GLN A 51 15.62 6.30 -15.83
N ALA A 52 16.04 7.03 -14.80
CA ALA A 52 17.42 7.01 -14.31
C ALA A 52 17.83 5.62 -13.79
N LEU A 53 16.87 4.89 -13.21
CA LEU A 53 17.07 3.52 -12.73
C LEU A 53 16.97 2.45 -13.84
N GLY A 54 16.61 2.82 -15.07
CA GLY A 54 16.35 1.86 -16.16
C GLY A 54 15.20 0.88 -15.89
N ALA A 55 14.33 1.19 -14.93
CA ALA A 55 13.28 0.31 -14.47
C ALA A 55 12.07 0.31 -15.41
N ARG A 56 11.62 -0.87 -15.82
CA ARG A 56 10.51 -1.04 -16.79
C ARG A 56 9.20 -1.52 -16.16
N ARG A 57 9.29 -2.46 -15.21
CA ARG A 57 8.15 -3.01 -14.48
C ARG A 57 8.61 -3.31 -13.07
N GLN A 58 7.92 -2.74 -12.09
CA GLN A 58 8.26 -2.85 -10.68
C GLN A 58 7.00 -3.23 -9.91
N VAL A 59 7.18 -4.04 -8.88
CA VAL A 59 6.14 -4.35 -7.90
C VAL A 59 6.66 -3.89 -6.55
N PHE A 60 5.84 -3.13 -5.84
CA PHE A 60 6.18 -2.60 -4.53
C PHE A 60 5.20 -3.14 -3.51
N PHE A 61 5.71 -3.48 -2.33
CA PHE A 61 4.91 -3.84 -1.17
C PHE A 61 5.09 -2.75 -0.12
N VAL A 62 3.97 -2.29 0.41
CA VAL A 62 3.90 -1.43 1.59
C VAL A 62 2.88 -2.06 2.54
N SER A 63 3.05 -1.80 3.84
CA SER A 63 2.24 -2.46 4.86
C SER A 63 1.68 -1.47 5.86
N GLN A 64 0.40 -1.64 6.19
CA GLN A 64 -0.23 -1.07 7.37
C GLN A 64 -0.72 -2.23 8.23
N HIS A 65 -0.36 -2.20 9.51
CA HIS A 65 -0.66 -3.26 10.47
C HIS A 65 -1.80 -2.82 11.41
N GLY A 66 -2.29 -3.72 12.26
CA GLY A 66 -3.24 -3.40 13.32
C GLY A 66 -4.70 -3.82 13.06
N TYR A 67 -4.96 -4.53 11.97
CA TYR A 67 -6.32 -4.97 11.59
C TYR A 67 -6.84 -6.18 12.38
N ASP A 68 -5.97 -6.88 13.13
CA ASP A 68 -6.35 -8.04 13.95
C ASP A 68 -7.02 -7.62 15.28
N THR A 69 -8.22 -7.06 15.18
CA THR A 69 -8.91 -6.41 16.29
C THR A 69 -9.95 -7.32 16.94
N HIS A 70 -9.53 -8.01 18.00
CA HIS A 70 -10.41 -8.80 18.88
C HIS A 70 -11.04 -7.96 20.02
N THR A 71 -10.66 -6.69 20.14
CA THR A 71 -11.24 -5.70 21.04
C THR A 71 -10.97 -4.30 20.47
N GLY A 72 -11.77 -3.30 20.84
CA GLY A 72 -11.63 -1.92 20.39
C GLY A 72 -11.80 -1.73 18.88
N LEU A 73 -12.48 -2.66 18.19
CA LEU A 73 -12.54 -2.68 16.73
C LEU A 73 -13.05 -1.36 16.16
N ASN A 74 -14.11 -0.79 16.73
CA ASN A 74 -14.72 0.43 16.20
C ASN A 74 -13.78 1.63 16.21
N ASP A 75 -12.89 1.73 17.20
CA ASP A 75 -11.94 2.84 17.30
C ASP A 75 -10.70 2.57 16.46
N THR A 76 -10.07 1.40 16.64
CA THR A 76 -8.84 1.03 15.94
C THR A 76 -9.06 0.92 14.44
N HIS A 77 -10.11 0.22 14.00
CA HIS A 77 -10.37 0.01 12.58
C HIS A 77 -10.70 1.34 11.87
N LEU A 78 -11.47 2.22 12.51
CA LEU A 78 -11.76 3.55 11.97
C LEU A 78 -10.50 4.39 11.80
N ALA A 79 -9.60 4.40 12.79
CA ALA A 79 -8.34 5.13 12.70
C ALA A 79 -7.45 4.58 11.57
N LEU A 80 -7.35 3.25 11.45
CA LEU A 80 -6.58 2.60 10.39
C LEU A 80 -7.12 2.92 8.99
N LEU A 81 -8.45 2.82 8.79
CA LEU A 81 -9.08 3.15 7.52
C LEU A 81 -8.95 4.63 7.15
N ARG A 82 -8.96 5.53 8.14
CA ARG A 82 -8.70 6.96 7.92
C ARG A 82 -7.27 7.19 7.42
N GLU A 83 -6.27 6.60 8.07
CA GLU A 83 -4.89 6.67 7.61
C GLU A 83 -4.73 6.06 6.21
N LEU A 84 -5.31 4.88 5.97
CA LEU A 84 -5.27 4.20 4.68
C LEU A 84 -5.80 5.10 3.56
N GLY A 85 -6.99 5.69 3.75
CA GLY A 85 -7.61 6.57 2.78
C GLY A 85 -6.77 7.81 2.49
N GLN A 86 -6.24 8.46 3.53
CA GLN A 86 -5.37 9.64 3.39
C GLN A 86 -4.07 9.30 2.65
N ALA A 87 -3.41 8.20 3.02
CA ALA A 87 -2.15 7.77 2.42
C ALA A 87 -2.33 7.38 0.94
N LEU A 88 -3.39 6.66 0.60
CA LEU A 88 -3.70 6.30 -0.79
C LEU A 88 -4.05 7.53 -1.64
N ALA A 89 -4.83 8.48 -1.11
CA ALA A 89 -5.13 9.73 -1.80
C ALA A 89 -3.87 10.56 -2.06
N GLY A 90 -3.00 10.72 -1.06
CA GLY A 90 -1.71 11.41 -1.20
C GLY A 90 -0.80 10.73 -2.22
N PHE A 91 -0.73 9.40 -2.21
CA PHE A 91 0.04 8.64 -3.20
C PHE A 91 -0.50 8.83 -4.62
N GLN A 92 -1.81 8.74 -4.84
CA GLN A 92 -2.40 8.97 -6.16
C GLN A 92 -2.15 10.40 -6.67
N ALA A 93 -2.23 11.40 -5.79
CA ALA A 93 -1.90 12.78 -6.13
C ALA A 93 -0.42 12.94 -6.53
N ALA A 94 0.49 12.28 -5.80
CA ALA A 94 1.91 12.24 -6.14
C ALA A 94 2.19 11.58 -7.51
N LEU A 95 1.54 10.45 -7.82
CA LEU A 95 1.67 9.82 -9.13
C LEU A 95 1.14 10.73 -10.26
N SER A 96 0.10 11.51 -9.97
CA SER A 96 -0.46 12.47 -10.91
C SER A 96 0.52 13.63 -11.16
N SER A 97 1.14 14.18 -10.11
CA SER A 97 2.14 15.26 -10.26
C SER A 97 3.41 14.79 -10.98
N LEU A 98 3.77 13.51 -10.85
CA LEU A 98 4.85 12.87 -11.58
C LEU A 98 4.47 12.49 -13.04
N GLY A 99 3.21 12.65 -13.45
CA GLY A 99 2.74 12.33 -14.80
C GLY A 99 2.68 10.83 -15.11
N VAL A 100 2.50 9.98 -14.08
CA VAL A 100 2.54 8.51 -14.20
C VAL A 100 1.31 7.80 -13.65
N ALA A 101 0.29 8.55 -13.25
CA ALA A 101 -0.94 8.00 -12.67
C ALA A 101 -1.57 6.88 -13.52
N ASP A 102 -1.52 6.99 -14.85
CA ASP A 102 -2.08 6.00 -15.79
C ASP A 102 -1.23 4.73 -15.94
N GLN A 103 0.00 4.73 -15.39
CA GLN A 103 0.96 3.63 -15.50
C GLN A 103 1.08 2.82 -14.21
N VAL A 104 0.31 3.17 -13.18
CA VAL A 104 0.38 2.54 -11.86
C VAL A 104 -1.00 2.04 -11.46
N THR A 105 -1.07 0.81 -10.99
CA THR A 105 -2.23 0.24 -10.32
C THR A 105 -1.85 -0.07 -8.89
N THR A 106 -2.61 0.47 -7.95
CA THR A 106 -2.47 0.25 -6.52
C THR A 106 -3.68 -0.55 -6.05
N PHE A 107 -3.44 -1.58 -5.25
CA PHE A 107 -4.52 -2.34 -4.65
C PHE A 107 -4.16 -2.78 -3.24
N THR A 108 -5.16 -2.97 -2.40
CA THR A 108 -4.98 -3.58 -1.08
C THR A 108 -5.04 -5.10 -1.20
N ALA A 109 -4.32 -5.79 -0.32
CA ALA A 109 -4.39 -7.23 -0.13
C ALA A 109 -4.31 -7.52 1.38
N SER A 110 -4.95 -8.60 1.83
CA SER A 110 -4.98 -9.01 3.23
C SER A 110 -4.95 -10.54 3.31
N GLU A 111 -4.35 -11.08 4.37
CA GLU A 111 -4.28 -12.53 4.62
C GLU A 111 -5.61 -13.08 5.16
N PHE A 112 -6.40 -12.23 5.81
CA PHE A 112 -7.71 -12.54 6.38
C PHE A 112 -8.64 -11.33 6.29
N GLY A 113 -9.94 -11.58 6.46
CA GLY A 113 -10.97 -10.57 6.70
C GLY A 113 -11.43 -10.55 8.15
N ARG A 114 -12.42 -9.70 8.46
CA ARG A 114 -13.13 -9.73 9.74
C ARG A 114 -14.58 -10.18 9.50
N THR A 115 -15.12 -10.96 10.42
CA THR A 115 -16.53 -11.34 10.37
C THR A 115 -17.43 -10.11 10.48
N LEU A 116 -18.60 -10.14 9.84
CA LEU A 116 -19.62 -9.10 10.02
C LEU A 116 -20.22 -9.12 11.43
N GLY A 117 -20.32 -10.31 12.03
CA GLY A 117 -20.75 -10.50 13.41
C GLY A 117 -19.70 -10.03 14.41
N SER A 118 -20.18 -9.45 15.51
CA SER A 118 -19.33 -9.06 16.64
C SER A 118 -19.17 -10.20 17.65
N ASN A 119 -17.98 -10.32 18.23
CA ASN A 119 -17.71 -11.19 19.38
C ASN A 119 -17.63 -10.40 20.71
N GLY A 120 -18.23 -9.21 20.76
CA GLY A 120 -18.23 -8.31 21.91
C GLY A 120 -17.70 -6.93 21.55
N ASN A 121 -16.47 -6.61 21.95
CA ASN A 121 -15.80 -5.35 21.57
C ASN A 121 -14.96 -5.51 20.28
N GLY A 122 -15.07 -6.64 19.59
CA GLY A 122 -14.33 -6.99 18.38
C GLY A 122 -15.16 -7.82 17.41
N SER A 123 -14.45 -8.54 16.53
CA SER A 123 -14.99 -9.55 15.60
C SER A 123 -14.05 -10.76 15.54
N ASP A 124 -14.42 -11.83 14.85
CA ASP A 124 -13.53 -12.96 14.55
C ASP A 124 -12.87 -12.81 13.18
N HIS A 125 -12.00 -13.75 12.83
CA HIS A 125 -11.37 -13.81 11.51
C HIS A 125 -12.41 -14.30 10.48
N GLY A 126 -12.51 -13.60 9.36
CA GLY A 126 -13.37 -13.93 8.23
C GLY A 126 -12.55 -14.31 7.00
N TRP A 127 -13.19 -15.00 6.05
CA TRP A 127 -12.54 -15.43 4.80
C TRP A 127 -12.72 -14.43 3.66
N GLY A 128 -13.75 -13.59 3.74
CA GLY A 128 -14.05 -12.53 2.77
C GLY A 128 -13.54 -11.16 3.21
N SER A 129 -13.14 -10.33 2.25
CA SER A 129 -12.80 -8.92 2.49
C SER A 129 -13.11 -8.04 1.27
N HIS A 130 -13.05 -6.73 1.46
CA HIS A 130 -13.10 -5.75 0.38
C HIS A 130 -11.70 -5.23 0.07
N HIS A 131 -11.33 -5.28 -1.21
CA HIS A 131 -10.08 -4.68 -1.69
C HIS A 131 -10.36 -3.35 -2.36
N LEU A 132 -9.55 -2.35 -2.05
CA LEU A 132 -9.55 -1.07 -2.75
C LEU A 132 -8.58 -1.17 -3.91
N VAL A 133 -8.98 -0.71 -5.09
CA VAL A 133 -8.15 -0.70 -6.31
C VAL A 133 -8.20 0.70 -6.90
N LEU A 134 -7.03 1.30 -7.15
CA LEU A 134 -6.83 2.67 -7.59
C LEU A 134 -5.77 2.75 -8.69
N GLY A 135 -5.84 3.79 -9.51
CA GLY A 135 -4.89 4.05 -10.60
C GLY A 135 -5.60 4.59 -11.84
N GLY A 136 -4.85 5.24 -12.73
CA GLY A 136 -5.46 5.88 -13.92
C GLY A 136 -6.00 4.88 -14.94
N ALA A 137 -5.47 3.66 -14.96
CA ALA A 137 -5.99 2.56 -15.78
C ALA A 137 -7.19 1.83 -15.14
N VAL A 138 -7.58 2.17 -13.91
CA VAL A 138 -8.68 1.50 -13.19
C VAL A 138 -9.99 2.19 -13.57
N ASN A 139 -10.99 1.41 -13.97
CA ASN A 139 -12.35 1.89 -14.17
C ASN A 139 -13.03 2.10 -12.81
N GLY A 140 -12.67 3.21 -12.17
CA GLY A 140 -13.08 3.60 -10.81
C GLY A 140 -14.57 3.98 -10.70
N GLY A 141 -14.99 4.31 -9.48
CA GLY A 141 -16.40 4.62 -9.18
C GLY A 141 -17.33 3.41 -9.30
N ARG A 142 -16.77 2.20 -9.34
CA ARG A 142 -17.48 0.94 -9.51
C ARG A 142 -17.19 -0.01 -8.36
N TYR A 143 -18.22 -0.75 -8.00
CA TYR A 143 -18.11 -1.93 -7.15
C TYR A 143 -18.08 -3.16 -8.04
N TYR A 144 -17.15 -4.08 -7.78
CA TYR A 144 -17.01 -5.34 -8.51
C TYR A 144 -17.22 -6.51 -7.54
N GLY A 145 -17.98 -7.51 -7.99
CA GLY A 145 -18.35 -8.68 -7.20
C GLY A 145 -19.79 -8.61 -6.69
N THR A 146 -20.16 -9.60 -5.88
CA THR A 146 -21.47 -9.72 -5.25
C THR A 146 -21.32 -9.42 -3.77
N HIS A 147 -22.14 -8.51 -3.25
CA HIS A 147 -22.14 -8.21 -1.83
C HIS A 147 -22.65 -9.44 -1.04
N PRO A 148 -22.03 -9.81 0.09
CA PRO A 148 -22.54 -10.89 0.93
C PRO A 148 -23.92 -10.53 1.49
N GLU A 149 -24.78 -11.53 1.69
CA GLU A 149 -26.03 -11.29 2.41
C GLU A 149 -25.71 -11.01 3.88
N ILE A 150 -26.15 -9.86 4.40
CA ILE A 150 -25.98 -9.53 5.82
C ILE A 150 -27.13 -10.21 6.57
N ALA A 151 -26.83 -11.34 7.19
CA ALA A 151 -27.75 -12.07 8.05
C ALA A 151 -27.05 -12.43 9.38
N LEU A 152 -27.83 -12.46 10.46
CA LEU A 152 -27.40 -13.13 11.69
C LEU A 152 -27.17 -14.60 11.35
N ASP A 153 -25.98 -15.13 11.64
CA ASP A 153 -25.53 -16.49 11.28
C ASP A 153 -25.44 -16.78 9.77
N GLY A 154 -25.34 -15.74 8.93
CA GLY A 154 -25.02 -15.89 7.51
C GLY A 154 -23.62 -16.49 7.28
N PRO A 155 -23.28 -16.90 6.04
CA PRO A 155 -21.95 -17.40 5.72
C PRO A 155 -20.89 -16.35 6.09
N GLY A 156 -19.97 -16.72 6.99
CA GLY A 156 -18.88 -15.87 7.47
C GLY A 156 -17.72 -15.71 6.49
#